data_AF-A0A1F7JX09-F1
#
_entry.id   AF-A0A1F7JX09-F1
#
_cell.length_a   1.000
_cell.length_b   1.000
_cell.length_c   1.000
_cell.angle_alpha   90.00
_cell.angle_beta   90.00
_cell.angle_gamma   90.00
#
_symmetry.space_group_name_H-M   'P 1'
#
loop_
_entity.id
_entity.type
_entity.pdbx_description
1 polymer ?
#
loop_
_entity_poly.entity_id
_entity_poly.type
_entity_poly.pdbx_seq_one_letter_code
_entity_poly.pdbx_strand_id
1 'polypeptide(L)'
;MNTLPDHIFRGYDIRGVVDKDLDEENVYILGQAYATWLLNRRIYDCVVGYDCRLSSPGYYQAMTYALMQAGITVYDIGLTLSQIAYFAQYLFRTRGMVMITASHNPKEYNGFKLGSGFSETMLTKDIQDLKSIAQSQKFHTAAKKGNHVIKDVFEDYLNDLKRHILLESIAPMRVVIDSCAATTGVFLPRILRAYGCDVIEQNIQPDGNFPVGTPDPTEASVQKKLADRVKAEKADIGFSYDADGDRIGVVDEEGNLIWNDTLCSLYAQDILESLPGSKIVFNTLCSKQVDEVIRLSGGEAIMWMTGHSFIKSKVRETGAPFGGELSGHFYFVDNFYG
;
A
#
# COMPACT_ATOMS: atom_id res chain seq x y z
N MET A 1 -28.58 -7.50 16.84
CA MET A 1 -27.48 -7.87 15.93
C MET A 1 -26.62 -6.63 15.79
N ASN A 2 -25.33 -6.72 16.09
CA ASN A 2 -24.43 -5.61 15.82
C ASN A 2 -24.31 -5.48 14.29
N THR A 3 -24.69 -4.33 13.74
CA THR A 3 -24.68 -4.08 12.30
C THR A 3 -23.57 -3.10 11.98
N LEU A 4 -22.62 -3.52 11.14
CA LEU A 4 -21.55 -2.67 10.64
C LEU A 4 -22.14 -1.41 9.98
N PRO A 5 -21.62 -0.20 10.29
CA PRO A 5 -22.14 1.03 9.70
C PRO A 5 -21.90 1.07 8.19
N ASP A 6 -22.93 1.44 7.42
CA ASP A 6 -22.86 1.47 5.96
C ASP A 6 -21.72 2.33 5.39
N HIS A 7 -21.36 3.42 6.08
CA HIS A 7 -20.37 4.39 5.61
C HIS A 7 -18.92 3.90 5.70
N ILE A 8 -18.65 2.78 6.38
CA ILE A 8 -17.29 2.23 6.43
C ILE A 8 -16.91 1.56 5.11
N PHE A 9 -17.90 1.12 4.32
CA PHE A 9 -17.72 0.47 3.02
C PHE A 9 -17.56 1.56 1.94
N ARG A 10 -16.32 1.91 1.61
CA ARG A 10 -15.97 2.97 0.65
C ARG A 10 -15.96 2.42 -0.78
N GLY A 11 -15.40 3.18 -1.73
CA GLY A 11 -15.33 2.77 -3.13
C GLY A 11 -14.37 1.59 -3.38
N TYR A 12 -13.34 1.43 -2.56
CA TYR A 12 -12.25 0.48 -2.83
C TYR A 12 -11.55 -0.08 -1.59
N ASP A 13 -11.98 0.34 -0.39
CA ASP A 13 -11.44 -0.10 0.89
C ASP A 13 -12.53 -0.04 1.98
N ILE A 14 -12.17 -0.49 3.18
CA ILE A 14 -12.96 -0.29 4.39
C ILE A 14 -12.24 0.73 5.28
N ARG A 15 -12.94 1.76 5.73
CA ARG A 15 -12.39 2.78 6.65
C ARG A 15 -13.42 3.27 7.66
N GLY A 16 -13.06 3.26 8.93
CA GLY A 16 -13.88 3.77 10.02
C GLY A 16 -13.07 4.34 11.17
N VAL A 17 -13.75 5.07 12.07
CA VAL A 17 -13.18 5.56 13.33
C VAL A 17 -13.15 4.43 14.35
N VAL A 18 -12.01 4.23 15.01
CA VAL A 18 -11.78 3.24 16.08
C VAL A 18 -12.73 3.51 17.25
N ASP A 19 -13.24 2.43 17.86
CA ASP A 19 -14.20 2.41 18.98
C ASP A 19 -15.57 3.04 18.70
N LYS A 20 -15.79 3.53 17.47
CA LYS A 20 -17.06 4.14 17.04
C LYS A 20 -17.68 3.39 15.86
N ASP A 21 -16.88 3.19 14.81
CA ASP A 21 -17.30 2.52 13.59
C ASP A 21 -16.69 1.12 13.48
N LEU A 22 -15.49 0.93 14.06
CA LEU A 22 -14.72 -0.31 14.07
C LEU A 22 -14.34 -0.63 15.53
N ASP A 23 -14.54 -1.88 15.91
CA ASP A 23 -14.04 -2.55 17.12
C ASP A 23 -13.74 -4.02 16.77
N GLU A 24 -13.18 -4.80 17.69
CA GLU A 24 -12.80 -6.20 17.41
C GLU A 24 -13.99 -7.09 17.05
N GLU A 25 -15.20 -6.83 17.57
CA GLU A 25 -16.40 -7.59 17.23
C GLU A 25 -16.80 -7.35 15.77
N ASN A 26 -16.83 -6.08 15.36
CA ASN A 26 -17.10 -5.65 14.00
C ASN A 26 -16.05 -6.17 13.02
N VAL A 27 -14.77 -6.18 13.42
CA VAL A 27 -13.69 -6.74 12.61
C VAL A 27 -13.80 -8.25 12.47
N TYR A 28 -14.25 -8.97 13.51
CA TYR A 28 -14.54 -10.40 13.41
C TYR A 28 -15.66 -10.67 12.40
N ILE A 29 -16.75 -9.89 12.44
CA ILE A 29 -17.86 -9.97 11.46
C ILE A 29 -17.35 -9.70 10.04
N LEU A 30 -16.52 -8.67 9.87
CA LEU A 30 -15.89 -8.35 8.59
C LEU A 30 -15.00 -9.49 8.09
N GLY A 31 -14.23 -10.12 8.96
CA GLY A 31 -13.40 -11.28 8.64
C GLY A 31 -14.20 -12.51 8.22
N GLN A 32 -15.34 -12.79 8.88
CA GLN A 32 -16.27 -13.84 8.45
C GLN A 32 -16.86 -13.55 7.07
N ALA A 33 -17.22 -12.29 6.81
CA ALA A 33 -17.74 -11.86 5.52
C ALA A 33 -16.70 -12.00 4.42
N TYR A 34 -15.45 -11.58 4.67
CA TYR A 34 -14.37 -11.71 3.71
C TYR A 34 -13.98 -13.17 3.46
N ALA A 35 -13.93 -14.01 4.50
CA ALA A 35 -13.73 -15.45 4.35
C ALA A 35 -14.82 -16.08 3.47
N THR A 36 -16.09 -15.74 3.71
CA THR A 36 -17.22 -16.20 2.87
C THR A 36 -17.04 -15.76 1.42
N TRP A 37 -16.63 -14.52 1.20
CA TRP A 37 -16.36 -13.97 -0.13
C TRP A 37 -15.23 -14.73 -0.86
N LEU A 38 -14.16 -15.09 -0.14
CA LEU A 38 -13.04 -15.89 -0.65
C LEU A 38 -13.45 -17.33 -0.97
N LEU A 39 -14.17 -18.00 -0.06
CA LEU A 39 -14.63 -19.38 -0.24
C LEU A 39 -15.57 -19.52 -1.44
N ASN A 40 -16.46 -18.54 -1.65
CA ASN A 40 -17.34 -18.50 -2.83
C ASN A 40 -16.55 -18.41 -4.15
N ARG A 41 -15.30 -17.95 -4.10
CA ARG A 41 -14.36 -17.86 -5.22
C ARG A 41 -13.31 -18.97 -5.21
N ARG A 42 -13.46 -19.98 -4.34
CA ARG A 42 -12.53 -21.11 -4.17
C ARG A 42 -11.11 -20.67 -3.81
N ILE A 43 -11.00 -19.60 -3.03
CA ILE A 43 -9.75 -19.16 -2.41
C ILE A 43 -9.78 -19.62 -0.95
N TYR A 44 -8.77 -20.35 -0.52
CA TYR A 44 -8.73 -21.04 0.79
C TYR A 44 -7.57 -20.59 1.67
N ASP A 45 -6.84 -19.57 1.23
CA ASP A 45 -5.69 -18.99 1.91
C ASP A 45 -5.66 -17.47 1.73
N CYS A 46 -4.95 -16.79 2.63
CA CYS A 46 -4.90 -15.34 2.70
C CYS A 46 -3.65 -14.86 3.41
N VAL A 47 -2.95 -13.87 2.84
CA VAL A 47 -1.90 -13.11 3.55
C VAL A 47 -2.55 -12.12 4.50
N VAL A 48 -2.03 -11.95 5.72
CA VAL A 48 -2.50 -10.93 6.66
C VAL A 48 -1.31 -10.16 7.23
N GLY A 49 -1.35 -8.84 7.10
CA GLY A 49 -0.38 -7.91 7.69
C GLY A 49 -1.06 -6.65 8.21
N TYR A 50 -0.33 -5.83 8.96
CA TYR A 50 -0.87 -4.62 9.58
C TYR A 50 0.16 -3.49 9.72
N ASP A 51 -0.31 -2.25 9.84
CA ASP A 51 0.52 -1.06 10.09
C ASP A 51 0.69 -0.77 11.61
N CYS A 52 1.48 0.24 11.96
CA CYS A 52 1.81 0.56 13.35
C CYS A 52 0.71 1.23 14.19
N ARG A 53 -0.54 1.34 13.71
CA ARG A 53 -1.63 1.98 14.48
C ARG A 53 -1.91 1.20 15.76
N LEU A 54 -2.34 1.91 16.82
CA LEU A 54 -2.58 1.31 18.12
C LEU A 54 -3.69 0.24 18.11
N SER A 55 -4.70 0.39 17.26
CA SER A 55 -5.79 -0.58 17.10
C SER A 55 -5.45 -1.76 16.17
N SER A 56 -4.40 -1.64 15.36
CA SER A 56 -4.03 -2.66 14.37
C SER A 56 -3.74 -4.03 14.99
N PRO A 57 -3.03 -4.18 16.13
CA PRO A 57 -2.82 -5.48 16.77
C PRO A 57 -4.13 -6.20 17.18
N GLY A 58 -5.11 -5.48 17.72
CA GLY A 58 -6.40 -6.06 18.11
C GLY A 58 -7.21 -6.50 16.89
N TYR A 59 -7.27 -5.65 15.86
CA TYR A 59 -7.97 -5.96 14.61
C TYR A 59 -7.31 -7.10 13.85
N TYR A 60 -5.98 -7.17 13.88
CA TYR A 60 -5.19 -8.26 13.33
C TYR A 60 -5.55 -9.60 13.98
N GLN A 61 -5.67 -9.65 15.31
CA GLN A 61 -6.08 -10.87 16.01
C GLN A 61 -7.51 -11.29 15.66
N ALA A 62 -8.46 -10.35 15.68
CA ALA A 62 -9.86 -10.60 15.35
C ALA A 62 -10.04 -11.09 13.90
N MET A 63 -9.38 -10.43 12.95
CA MET A 63 -9.41 -10.77 11.52
C MET A 63 -8.80 -12.16 11.26
N THR A 64 -7.59 -12.41 11.76
CA THR A 64 -6.89 -13.70 11.63
C THR A 64 -7.74 -14.84 12.21
N TYR A 65 -8.28 -14.63 13.42
CA TYR A 65 -9.14 -15.60 14.06
C TYR A 65 -10.40 -15.91 13.23
N ALA A 66 -11.08 -14.87 12.72
CA ALA A 66 -12.27 -15.03 11.88
C ALA A 66 -11.98 -15.83 10.61
N LEU A 67 -10.93 -15.47 9.87
CA LEU A 67 -10.49 -16.16 8.66
C LEU A 67 -10.23 -17.65 8.93
N MET A 68 -9.47 -17.97 9.97
CA MET A 68 -9.16 -19.33 10.35
C MET A 68 -10.41 -20.14 10.76
N GLN A 69 -11.31 -19.54 11.55
CA GLN A 69 -12.56 -20.22 11.94
C GLN A 69 -13.42 -20.58 10.72
N ALA A 70 -13.42 -19.73 9.69
CA ALA A 70 -14.15 -19.99 8.46
C ALA A 70 -13.46 -20.99 7.52
N GLY A 71 -12.21 -21.39 7.79
CA GLY A 71 -11.48 -22.38 7.00
C GLY A 71 -10.41 -21.81 6.08
N ILE A 72 -10.09 -20.52 6.18
CA ILE A 72 -9.02 -19.87 5.41
C ILE A 72 -7.69 -20.07 6.14
N THR A 73 -6.68 -20.61 5.45
CA THR A 73 -5.31 -20.65 5.95
C THR A 73 -4.71 -19.25 5.91
N VAL A 74 -4.23 -18.76 7.05
CA VAL A 74 -3.66 -17.42 7.18
C VAL A 74 -2.14 -17.49 7.12
N TYR A 75 -1.55 -16.80 6.16
CA TYR A 75 -0.13 -16.46 6.12
C TYR A 75 0.07 -15.11 6.79
N ASP A 76 0.44 -15.17 8.05
CA ASP A 76 0.65 -14.00 8.89
C ASP A 76 2.06 -13.47 8.73
N ILE A 77 2.15 -12.22 8.26
CA ILE A 77 3.40 -11.50 8.02
C ILE A 77 3.62 -10.33 9.01
N GLY A 78 2.76 -10.22 10.02
CA GLY A 78 2.90 -9.24 11.11
C GLY A 78 2.85 -7.77 10.69
N LEU A 79 3.57 -6.93 11.44
CA LEU A 79 3.79 -5.53 11.13
C LEU A 79 4.53 -5.41 9.80
N THR A 80 3.95 -4.74 8.80
CA THR A 80 4.48 -4.73 7.44
C THR A 80 4.05 -3.50 6.63
N LEU A 81 4.51 -3.40 5.39
CA LEU A 81 4.07 -2.39 4.42
C LEU A 81 3.07 -2.98 3.41
N SER A 82 2.20 -2.13 2.85
CA SER A 82 1.21 -2.54 1.86
C SER A 82 1.83 -3.25 0.66
N GLN A 83 2.95 -2.76 0.14
CA GLN A 83 3.71 -3.37 -0.95
C GLN A 83 4.32 -4.73 -0.60
N ILE A 84 4.70 -4.96 0.66
CA ILE A 84 5.22 -6.26 1.12
C ILE A 84 4.06 -7.26 1.22
N ALA A 85 2.88 -6.80 1.66
CA ALA A 85 1.66 -7.63 1.66
C ALA A 85 1.24 -8.03 0.24
N TYR A 86 1.32 -7.12 -0.75
CA TYR A 86 1.08 -7.47 -2.16
C TYR A 86 2.13 -8.46 -2.68
N PHE A 87 3.43 -8.25 -2.42
CA PHE A 87 4.48 -9.20 -2.77
C PHE A 87 4.25 -10.59 -2.16
N ALA A 88 3.87 -10.64 -0.89
CA ALA A 88 3.65 -11.90 -0.18
C ALA A 88 2.56 -12.76 -0.83
N GLN A 89 1.57 -12.16 -1.52
CA GLN A 89 0.60 -12.91 -2.33
C GLN A 89 1.32 -13.82 -3.34
N TYR A 90 2.32 -13.30 -4.05
CA TYR A 90 3.11 -14.05 -5.04
C TYR A 90 4.02 -15.09 -4.39
N LEU A 91 4.65 -14.75 -3.26
CA LEU A 91 5.48 -15.67 -2.50
C LEU A 91 4.70 -16.91 -2.05
N PHE A 92 3.51 -16.72 -1.48
CA PHE A 92 2.65 -17.80 -1.00
C PHE A 92 1.68 -18.35 -2.05
N ARG A 93 1.65 -17.74 -3.24
CA ARG A 93 0.76 -18.08 -4.37
C ARG A 93 -0.73 -18.01 -3.99
N THR A 94 -1.10 -17.01 -3.20
CA THR A 94 -2.47 -16.78 -2.74
C THR A 94 -3.07 -15.52 -3.36
N ARG A 95 -4.37 -15.56 -3.63
CA ARG A 95 -5.15 -14.40 -4.11
C ARG A 95 -5.82 -13.63 -2.97
N GLY A 96 -5.86 -14.20 -1.76
CA GLY A 96 -6.41 -13.54 -0.58
C GLY A 96 -5.35 -12.67 0.08
N MET A 97 -5.73 -11.48 0.53
CA MET A 97 -4.86 -10.59 1.30
C MET A 97 -5.69 -9.67 2.20
N VAL A 98 -5.21 -9.41 3.40
CA VAL A 98 -5.70 -8.33 4.26
C VAL A 98 -4.50 -7.50 4.70
N MET A 99 -4.52 -6.22 4.37
CA MET A 99 -3.64 -5.23 4.97
C MET A 99 -4.48 -4.32 5.86
N ILE A 100 -4.20 -4.36 7.16
CA ILE A 100 -4.91 -3.60 8.18
C ILE A 100 -4.23 -2.26 8.34
N THR A 101 -4.88 -1.23 7.84
CA THR A 101 -4.33 0.12 7.78
C THR A 101 -5.42 1.11 7.40
N ALA A 102 -5.27 2.37 7.86
CA ALA A 102 -5.98 3.51 7.28
C ALA A 102 -5.04 4.45 6.50
N SER A 103 -3.91 3.94 5.98
CA SER A 103 -2.96 4.71 5.17
C SER A 103 -2.62 6.05 5.86
N HIS A 104 -2.85 7.16 5.18
CA HIS A 104 -2.58 8.53 5.63
C HIS A 104 -3.67 9.15 6.53
N ASN A 105 -4.66 8.41 7.04
CA ASN A 105 -5.64 9.02 7.95
C ASN A 105 -5.05 9.35 9.33
N PRO A 106 -5.67 10.29 10.07
CA PRO A 106 -5.39 10.49 11.48
C PRO A 106 -5.45 9.20 12.30
N LYS A 107 -4.80 9.19 13.47
CA LYS A 107 -4.65 8.01 14.35
C LYS A 107 -5.97 7.39 14.80
N GLU A 108 -7.04 8.18 14.83
CA GLU A 108 -8.38 7.75 15.24
C GLU A 108 -9.03 6.83 14.21
N TYR A 109 -8.48 6.70 13.01
CA TYR A 109 -8.98 5.83 11.96
C TYR A 109 -8.20 4.51 11.90
N ASN A 110 -8.88 3.46 11.45
CA ASN A 110 -8.23 2.28 10.88
C ASN A 110 -9.09 1.76 9.71
N GLY A 111 -8.63 0.71 9.05
CA GLY A 111 -9.24 0.21 7.84
C GLY A 111 -8.63 -1.08 7.33
N PHE A 112 -9.11 -1.50 6.18
CA PHE A 112 -8.74 -2.77 5.55
C PHE A 112 -8.64 -2.59 4.04
N LYS A 113 -7.45 -2.87 3.49
CA LYS A 113 -7.26 -3.15 2.07
C LYS A 113 -7.42 -4.65 1.89
N LEU A 114 -8.49 -5.07 1.21
CA LEU A 114 -8.87 -6.48 1.05
C LEU A 114 -8.55 -6.96 -0.36
N GLY A 115 -7.82 -8.06 -0.45
CA GLY A 115 -7.35 -8.66 -1.69
C GLY A 115 -8.46 -9.34 -2.48
N SER A 116 -8.55 -9.09 -3.78
CA SER A 116 -9.47 -9.79 -4.70
C SER A 116 -8.74 -10.68 -5.71
N GLY A 117 -7.41 -10.65 -5.70
CA GLY A 117 -6.50 -11.24 -6.68
C GLY A 117 -5.05 -10.86 -6.37
N PHE A 118 -4.12 -11.29 -7.22
CA PHE A 118 -2.69 -10.99 -7.06
C PHE A 118 -2.44 -9.51 -7.34
N SER A 119 -1.93 -8.76 -6.35
CA SER A 119 -1.82 -7.31 -6.45
C SER A 119 -3.18 -6.68 -6.81
N GLU A 120 -4.27 -7.18 -6.26
CA GLU A 120 -5.61 -6.62 -6.48
C GLU A 120 -6.29 -6.36 -5.15
N THR A 121 -6.85 -5.18 -5.01
CA THR A 121 -7.78 -4.84 -3.95
C THR A 121 -9.21 -4.83 -4.46
N MET A 122 -10.16 -5.04 -3.55
CA MET A 122 -11.58 -4.97 -3.86
C MET A 122 -11.96 -3.63 -4.50
N LEU A 123 -12.86 -3.71 -5.48
CA LEU A 123 -13.49 -2.55 -6.12
C LEU A 123 -14.92 -2.39 -5.63
N THR A 124 -15.60 -1.33 -6.07
CA THR A 124 -16.96 -0.98 -5.65
C THR A 124 -17.92 -2.16 -5.62
N LYS A 125 -17.92 -3.00 -6.67
CA LYS A 125 -18.80 -4.18 -6.74
C LYS A 125 -18.47 -5.20 -5.64
N ASP A 126 -17.18 -5.51 -5.47
CA ASP A 126 -16.76 -6.47 -4.45
C ASP A 126 -17.01 -5.94 -3.03
N ILE A 127 -16.84 -4.63 -2.81
CA ILE A 127 -17.16 -3.97 -1.53
C ILE A 127 -18.67 -4.04 -1.25
N GLN A 128 -19.54 -3.84 -2.24
CA GLN A 128 -20.99 -3.98 -2.05
C GLN A 128 -21.39 -5.44 -1.80
N ASP A 129 -20.76 -6.40 -2.49
CA ASP A 129 -20.97 -7.83 -2.24
C ASP A 129 -20.54 -8.20 -0.81
N LEU A 130 -19.37 -7.74 -0.37
CA LEU A 130 -18.86 -7.92 0.99
C LEU A 130 -19.80 -7.31 2.03
N LYS A 131 -20.28 -6.09 1.80
CA LYS A 131 -21.26 -5.40 2.65
C LYS A 131 -22.53 -6.24 2.80
N SER A 132 -23.08 -6.74 1.70
CA SER A 132 -24.28 -7.58 1.72
C SER A 132 -24.09 -8.86 2.55
N ILE A 133 -22.93 -9.52 2.41
CA ILE A 133 -22.58 -10.70 3.23
C ILE A 133 -22.48 -10.29 4.71
N ALA A 134 -21.77 -9.21 5.01
CA ALA A 134 -21.53 -8.75 6.38
C ALA A 134 -22.82 -8.32 7.09
N GLN A 135 -23.72 -7.62 6.40
CA GLN A 135 -25.01 -7.18 6.92
C GLN A 135 -25.99 -8.35 7.13
N SER A 136 -26.01 -9.30 6.19
CA SER A 136 -26.90 -10.46 6.30
C SER A 136 -26.42 -11.49 7.33
N GLN A 137 -25.13 -11.45 7.69
CA GLN A 137 -24.44 -12.41 8.55
C GLN A 137 -24.63 -13.88 8.12
N LYS A 138 -24.91 -14.11 6.84
CA LYS A 138 -25.01 -15.44 6.23
C LYS A 138 -23.61 -15.89 5.81
N PHE A 139 -22.85 -16.38 6.77
CA PHE A 139 -21.46 -16.79 6.54
C PHE A 139 -21.35 -18.23 6.06
N HIS A 140 -20.36 -18.48 5.21
CA HIS A 140 -19.93 -19.81 4.82
C HIS A 140 -18.68 -20.20 5.61
N THR A 141 -18.65 -21.44 6.06
CA THR A 141 -17.48 -22.02 6.72
C THR A 141 -17.12 -23.34 6.04
N ALA A 142 -15.83 -23.61 5.90
CA ALA A 142 -15.36 -24.90 5.43
C ALA A 142 -15.50 -25.96 6.55
N ALA A 143 -15.47 -27.24 6.16
CA ALA A 143 -15.58 -28.34 7.12
C ALA A 143 -14.43 -28.40 8.14
N LYS A 144 -13.28 -27.81 7.81
CA LYS A 144 -12.09 -27.73 8.67
C LYS A 144 -11.69 -26.29 8.84
N LYS A 145 -11.19 -25.95 10.04
CA LYS A 145 -10.54 -24.66 10.30
C LYS A 145 -9.26 -24.54 9.48
N GLY A 146 -8.90 -23.32 9.12
CA GLY A 146 -7.66 -23.01 8.44
C GLY A 146 -6.46 -23.04 9.40
N ASN A 147 -5.25 -23.11 8.84
CA ASN A 147 -4.02 -23.05 9.62
C ASN A 147 -3.58 -21.60 9.85
N HIS A 148 -2.80 -21.37 10.92
CA HIS A 148 -2.07 -20.12 11.15
C HIS A 148 -0.60 -20.36 10.85
N VAL A 149 -0.06 -19.72 9.82
CA VAL A 149 1.33 -19.82 9.40
C VAL A 149 1.98 -18.46 9.59
N ILE A 150 2.84 -18.34 10.60
CA ILE A 150 3.56 -17.10 10.89
C ILE A 150 4.88 -17.12 10.14
N LYS A 151 5.16 -16.10 9.33
CA LYS A 151 6.42 -15.96 8.61
C LYS A 151 6.78 -14.48 8.39
N ASP A 152 7.95 -14.06 8.87
CA ASP A 152 8.57 -12.82 8.41
C ASP A 152 9.06 -13.00 6.97
N VAL A 153 8.58 -12.15 6.07
CA VAL A 153 8.86 -12.18 4.62
C VAL A 153 9.73 -11.02 4.17
N PHE A 154 10.25 -10.18 5.08
CA PHE A 154 11.02 -9.01 4.70
C PHE A 154 12.31 -9.37 3.94
N GLU A 155 13.02 -10.40 4.39
CA GLU A 155 14.23 -10.85 3.68
C GLU A 155 13.90 -11.51 2.32
N ASP A 156 12.75 -12.19 2.20
CA ASP A 156 12.27 -12.67 0.90
C ASP A 156 11.99 -11.49 -0.05
N TYR A 157 11.35 -10.43 0.45
CA TYR A 157 11.08 -9.20 -0.30
C TYR A 157 12.36 -8.47 -0.70
N LEU A 158 13.32 -8.31 0.22
CA LEU A 158 14.59 -7.65 -0.06
C LEU A 158 15.40 -8.41 -1.12
N ASN A 159 15.39 -9.75 -1.07
CA ASN A 159 16.03 -10.58 -2.08
C ASN A 159 15.31 -10.52 -3.43
N ASP A 160 13.97 -10.41 -3.42
CA ASP A 160 13.20 -10.19 -4.63
C ASP A 160 13.57 -8.86 -5.28
N LEU A 161 13.59 -7.74 -4.54
CA LEU A 161 14.02 -6.44 -5.05
C LEU A 161 15.40 -6.51 -5.72
N LYS A 162 16.38 -7.22 -5.13
CA LYS A 162 17.73 -7.38 -5.68
C LYS A 162 17.78 -8.16 -7.01
N ARG A 163 16.73 -8.91 -7.35
CA ARG A 163 16.59 -9.55 -8.67
C ARG A 163 16.09 -8.58 -9.74
N HIS A 164 15.39 -7.53 -9.32
CA HIS A 164 14.79 -6.53 -10.21
C HIS A 164 15.68 -5.29 -10.38
N ILE A 165 16.44 -4.93 -9.34
CA ILE A 165 17.28 -3.73 -9.30
C ILE A 165 18.73 -4.15 -9.04
N LEU A 166 19.61 -3.81 -9.98
CA LEU A 166 21.04 -4.11 -9.87
C LEU A 166 21.70 -3.13 -8.90
N LEU A 167 22.56 -3.63 -8.00
CA LEU A 167 23.25 -2.78 -7.02
C LEU A 167 24.11 -1.72 -7.72
N GLU A 168 24.80 -2.13 -8.79
CA GLU A 168 25.68 -1.28 -9.59
C GLU A 168 24.96 -0.16 -10.35
N SER A 169 23.63 -0.21 -10.48
CA SER A 169 22.87 0.89 -11.10
C SER A 169 22.55 2.02 -10.13
N ILE A 170 22.87 1.89 -8.85
CA ILE A 170 22.61 2.90 -7.82
C ILE A 170 23.95 3.54 -7.42
N ALA A 171 24.07 4.84 -7.69
CA ALA A 171 25.21 5.61 -7.21
C ALA A 171 25.17 5.71 -5.67
N PRO A 172 26.33 5.79 -4.99
CA PRO A 172 26.35 6.09 -3.56
C PRO A 172 25.68 7.45 -3.30
N MET A 173 24.57 7.44 -2.56
CA MET A 173 23.79 8.64 -2.23
C MET A 173 23.60 8.75 -0.72
N ARG A 174 23.66 9.98 -0.20
CA ARG A 174 23.26 10.34 1.15
C ARG A 174 21.78 10.69 1.15
N VAL A 175 20.97 9.87 1.81
CA VAL A 175 19.51 9.91 1.72
C VAL A 175 18.89 10.18 3.08
N VAL A 176 17.98 11.16 3.17
CA VAL A 176 17.13 11.34 4.36
C VAL A 176 15.87 10.48 4.23
N ILE A 177 15.56 9.72 5.29
CA ILE A 177 14.27 9.04 5.43
C ILE A 177 13.53 9.61 6.63
N ASP A 178 12.46 10.35 6.37
CA ASP A 178 11.49 10.74 7.40
C ASP A 178 10.28 9.80 7.34
N SER A 179 10.23 8.87 8.29
CA SER A 179 9.11 7.92 8.38
C SER A 179 7.93 8.45 9.17
N CYS A 180 7.95 9.70 9.67
CA CYS A 180 6.82 10.29 10.40
C CYS A 180 6.32 9.44 11.60
N ALA A 181 7.23 8.69 12.24
CA ALA A 181 6.92 7.69 13.27
C ALA A 181 5.96 6.58 12.78
N ALA A 182 6.00 6.24 11.49
CA ALA A 182 5.21 5.20 10.87
C ALA A 182 5.98 3.90 10.65
N THR A 183 5.25 2.89 10.17
CA THR A 183 5.73 1.53 9.89
C THR A 183 6.95 1.51 8.96
N THR A 184 7.03 2.47 8.04
CA THR A 184 8.10 2.59 7.03
C THR A 184 9.51 2.71 7.64
N GLY A 185 9.63 3.22 8.87
CA GLY A 185 10.92 3.38 9.54
C GLY A 185 11.60 2.07 9.93
N VAL A 186 10.84 0.98 10.01
CA VAL A 186 11.37 -0.38 10.23
C VAL A 186 12.03 -0.95 8.98
N PHE A 187 11.59 -0.52 7.80
CA PHE A 187 11.88 -1.18 6.53
C PHE A 187 12.78 -0.35 5.60
N LEU A 188 12.44 0.91 5.36
CA LEU A 188 13.09 1.73 4.33
C LEU A 188 14.58 1.98 4.59
N PRO A 189 15.04 2.29 5.82
CA PRO A 189 16.47 2.44 6.08
C PRO A 189 17.26 1.16 5.78
N ARG A 190 16.67 -0.03 6.05
CA ARG A 190 17.29 -1.32 5.75
C ARG A 190 17.37 -1.58 4.25
N ILE A 191 16.28 -1.30 3.51
CA ILE A 191 16.24 -1.44 2.05
C ILE A 191 17.32 -0.56 1.41
N LEU A 192 17.35 0.73 1.72
CA LEU A 192 18.27 1.68 1.10
C LEU A 192 19.74 1.40 1.44
N ARG A 193 20.05 1.01 2.69
CA ARG A 193 21.40 0.58 3.06
C ARG A 193 21.83 -0.68 2.34
N ALA A 194 20.91 -1.61 2.08
CA ALA A 194 21.21 -2.80 1.28
C ALA A 194 21.57 -2.48 -0.17
N TYR A 195 21.19 -1.28 -0.65
CA TYR A 195 21.58 -0.71 -1.94
C TYR A 195 22.77 0.27 -1.88
N GLY A 196 23.47 0.33 -0.74
CA GLY A 196 24.70 1.12 -0.60
C GLY A 196 24.49 2.60 -0.29
N CYS A 197 23.27 3.04 -0.02
CA CYS A 197 23.00 4.43 0.39
C CYS A 197 23.46 4.71 1.83
N ASP A 198 23.96 5.92 2.06
CA ASP A 198 24.20 6.49 3.39
C ASP A 198 22.89 7.09 3.92
N VAL A 199 22.19 6.34 4.77
CA VAL A 199 20.84 6.70 5.23
C VAL A 199 20.88 7.49 6.54
N ILE A 200 20.38 8.71 6.47
CA ILE A 200 20.05 9.57 7.61
C ILE A 200 18.61 9.28 8.04
N GLU A 201 18.47 8.81 9.28
CA GLU A 201 17.18 8.45 9.86
C GLU A 201 16.52 9.66 10.53
N GLN A 202 15.23 9.88 10.25
CA GLN A 202 14.37 10.85 10.91
C GLN A 202 13.02 10.20 11.26
N ASN A 203 12.58 10.36 12.52
CA ASN A 203 11.30 9.82 13.01
C ASN A 203 11.04 8.34 12.63
N ILE A 204 12.06 7.47 12.69
CA ILE A 204 11.95 6.09 12.20
C ILE A 204 11.32 5.09 13.18
N GLN A 205 11.16 5.45 14.45
CA GLN A 205 10.58 4.56 15.44
C GLN A 205 9.05 4.62 15.33
N PRO A 206 8.36 3.51 15.01
CA PRO A 206 6.92 3.52 14.86
C PRO A 206 6.20 3.87 16.18
N ASP A 207 5.29 4.83 16.12
CA ASP A 207 4.40 5.20 17.20
C ASP A 207 3.02 5.52 16.61
N GLY A 208 2.05 4.64 16.84
CA GLY A 208 0.67 4.78 16.36
C GLY A 208 -0.08 6.00 16.91
N ASN A 209 0.51 6.77 17.84
CA ASN A 209 0.01 8.09 18.23
C ASN A 209 0.36 9.19 17.21
N PHE A 210 1.25 8.91 16.26
CA PHE A 210 1.78 9.85 15.27
C PHE A 210 2.20 11.20 15.90
N PRO A 211 3.19 11.19 16.83
CA PRO A 211 3.56 12.34 17.64
C PRO A 211 4.08 13.54 16.83
N VAL A 212 4.51 13.30 15.59
CA VAL A 212 4.98 14.33 14.66
C VAL A 212 3.88 14.79 13.68
N GLY A 213 2.64 14.35 13.87
CA GLY A 213 1.50 14.59 12.98
C GLY A 213 1.20 13.38 12.11
N THR A 214 0.02 13.38 11.49
CA THR A 214 -0.41 12.31 10.58
C THR A 214 0.63 12.06 9.48
N PRO A 215 1.04 10.80 9.25
CA PRO A 215 2.00 10.47 8.20
C PRO A 215 1.30 10.58 6.83
N ASP A 216 1.34 11.77 6.24
CA ASP A 216 0.92 12.02 4.87
C ASP A 216 2.03 12.78 4.14
N PRO A 217 2.70 12.16 3.15
CA PRO A 217 3.83 12.79 2.45
C PRO A 217 3.42 13.94 1.51
N THR A 218 2.12 14.18 1.32
CA THR A 218 1.60 15.34 0.57
C THR A 218 1.31 16.55 1.44
N GLU A 219 1.39 16.42 2.77
CA GLU A 219 1.18 17.53 3.69
C GLU A 219 2.40 18.46 3.72
N ALA A 220 2.15 19.76 3.57
CA ALA A 220 3.20 20.78 3.53
C ALA A 220 4.08 20.77 4.79
N SER A 221 3.51 20.40 5.94
CA SER A 221 4.26 20.31 7.20
C SER A 221 5.24 19.14 7.23
N VAL A 222 4.89 18.00 6.61
CA VAL A 222 5.77 16.83 6.47
C VAL A 222 6.89 17.14 5.48
N GLN A 223 6.53 17.69 4.32
CA GLN A 223 7.48 18.08 3.27
C GLN A 223 8.49 19.12 3.77
N LYS A 224 8.04 20.10 4.57
CA LYS A 224 8.93 21.10 5.15
C LYS A 224 9.94 20.46 6.11
N LYS A 225 9.52 19.55 7.00
CA LYS A 225 10.43 18.87 7.94
C LYS A 225 11.47 18.03 7.22
N LEU A 226 11.07 17.35 6.15
CA LEU A 226 11.97 16.60 5.28
C LEU A 226 12.99 17.54 4.61
N ALA A 227 12.52 18.62 4.00
CA ALA A 227 13.38 19.61 3.35
C ALA A 227 14.37 20.29 4.30
N ASP A 228 13.94 20.64 5.51
CA ASP A 228 14.82 21.21 6.54
C ASP A 228 15.93 20.22 6.90
N ARG A 229 15.61 18.92 7.02
CA ARG A 229 16.59 17.87 7.32
C ARG A 229 17.56 17.63 6.17
N VAL A 230 17.07 17.55 4.94
CA VAL A 230 17.90 17.36 3.73
C VAL A 230 18.96 18.46 3.65
N LYS A 231 18.55 19.73 3.78
CA LYS A 231 19.48 20.87 3.77
C LYS A 231 20.45 20.86 4.95
N ALA A 232 19.98 20.54 6.16
CA ALA A 232 20.82 20.52 7.35
C ALA A 232 21.93 19.48 7.26
N GLU A 233 21.62 18.34 6.65
CA GLU A 233 22.53 17.19 6.53
C GLU A 233 23.30 17.15 5.21
N LYS A 234 23.02 18.11 4.31
CA LYS A 234 23.54 18.17 2.94
C LYS A 234 23.36 16.84 2.22
N ALA A 235 22.16 16.27 2.36
CA ALA A 235 21.79 15.04 1.71
C ALA A 235 21.45 15.28 0.23
N ASP A 236 21.62 14.27 -0.60
CA ASP A 236 21.37 14.35 -2.04
C ASP A 236 19.86 14.30 -2.36
N ILE A 237 19.08 13.65 -1.49
CA ILE A 237 17.63 13.51 -1.65
C ILE A 237 16.98 13.12 -0.32
N GLY A 238 15.69 13.45 -0.16
CA GLY A 238 14.87 13.04 0.96
C GLY A 238 13.61 12.33 0.53
N PHE A 239 13.20 11.32 1.30
CA PHE A 239 11.92 10.63 1.14
C PHE A 239 11.09 10.66 2.41
N SER A 240 9.79 10.80 2.24
CA SER A 240 8.75 10.59 3.26
C SER A 240 7.66 9.70 2.72
N TYR A 241 6.95 9.03 3.61
CA TYR A 241 5.91 8.06 3.26
C TYR A 241 4.71 8.17 4.19
N ASP A 242 3.59 7.59 3.80
CA ASP A 242 2.45 7.42 4.69
C ASP A 242 2.57 6.20 5.62
N ALA A 243 1.53 5.90 6.38
CA ALA A 243 1.61 4.97 7.50
C ALA A 243 2.02 3.53 7.10
N ASP A 244 1.53 3.08 5.95
CA ASP A 244 1.71 1.73 5.39
C ASP A 244 2.61 1.69 4.16
N GLY A 245 3.12 2.84 3.72
CA GLY A 245 4.26 2.95 2.83
C GLY A 245 3.97 2.81 1.35
N ASP A 246 2.71 2.90 0.92
CA ASP A 246 2.33 2.87 -0.50
C ASP A 246 2.14 4.25 -1.14
N ARG A 247 2.37 5.33 -0.36
CA ARG A 247 2.52 6.70 -0.85
C ARG A 247 3.90 7.24 -0.56
N ILE A 248 4.47 7.98 -1.50
CA ILE A 248 5.78 8.64 -1.38
C ILE A 248 5.66 10.17 -1.52
N GLY A 249 6.58 10.88 -0.88
CA GLY A 249 6.90 12.27 -1.13
C GLY A 249 8.41 12.46 -1.17
N VAL A 250 8.87 13.34 -2.06
CA VAL A 250 10.29 13.46 -2.42
C VAL A 250 10.73 14.91 -2.34
N VAL A 251 11.91 15.15 -1.79
CA VAL A 251 12.55 16.47 -1.73
C VAL A 251 13.96 16.37 -2.30
N ASP A 252 14.34 17.31 -3.16
CA ASP A 252 15.69 17.40 -3.73
C ASP A 252 16.73 17.95 -2.73
N GLU A 253 18.00 18.01 -3.13
CA GLU A 253 19.13 18.46 -2.31
C GLU A 253 19.02 19.92 -1.86
N GLU A 254 18.30 20.75 -2.61
CA GLU A 254 18.05 22.16 -2.28
C GLU A 254 16.85 22.34 -1.33
N GLY A 255 16.12 21.26 -1.04
CA GLY A 255 14.94 21.29 -0.21
C GLY A 255 13.66 21.62 -0.97
N ASN A 256 13.66 21.55 -2.30
CA ASN A 256 12.46 21.74 -3.11
C ASN A 256 11.65 20.44 -3.16
N LEU A 257 10.33 20.59 -3.08
CA LEU A 257 9.40 19.49 -3.24
C LEU A 257 9.36 19.05 -4.71
N ILE A 258 9.56 17.75 -4.95
CA ILE A 258 9.27 17.13 -6.23
C ILE A 258 7.85 16.59 -6.17
N TRP A 259 6.92 17.24 -6.89
CA TRP A 259 5.53 16.82 -6.92
C TRP A 259 5.36 15.46 -7.60
N ASN A 260 4.38 14.68 -7.14
CA ASN A 260 4.20 13.30 -7.58
C ASN A 260 3.78 13.15 -9.05
N ASP A 261 3.23 14.18 -9.67
CA ASP A 261 2.99 14.21 -11.12
C ASP A 261 4.29 14.39 -11.92
N THR A 262 5.28 15.10 -11.36
CA THR A 262 6.64 15.13 -11.91
C THR A 262 7.31 13.76 -11.81
N LEU A 263 7.17 13.06 -10.68
CA LEU A 263 7.64 11.67 -10.54
C LEU A 263 6.91 10.73 -11.51
N CYS A 264 5.59 10.89 -11.68
CA CYS A 264 4.82 10.13 -12.66
C CYS A 264 5.37 10.34 -14.08
N SER A 265 5.75 11.57 -14.43
CA SER A 265 6.35 11.90 -15.73
C SER A 265 7.72 11.25 -15.89
N LEU A 266 8.56 11.30 -14.85
CA LEU A 266 9.90 10.70 -14.84
C LEU A 266 9.84 9.18 -15.03
N TYR A 267 9.01 8.49 -14.25
CA TYR A 267 8.86 7.03 -14.37
C TYR A 267 8.24 6.62 -15.70
N ALA A 268 7.26 7.38 -16.20
CA ALA A 268 6.68 7.12 -17.51
C ALA A 268 7.73 7.25 -18.63
N GLN A 269 8.60 8.24 -18.56
CA GLN A 269 9.68 8.44 -19.52
C GLN A 269 10.65 7.25 -19.51
N ASP A 270 11.17 6.88 -18.34
CA ASP A 270 12.09 5.74 -18.16
C ASP A 270 11.51 4.43 -18.75
N ILE A 271 10.26 4.13 -18.42
CA ILE A 271 9.58 2.93 -18.91
C ILE A 271 9.40 2.97 -20.43
N LEU A 272 9.09 4.13 -21.01
CA LEU A 272 8.91 4.30 -22.46
C LEU A 272 10.23 4.23 -23.25
N GLU A 273 11.38 4.47 -22.62
CA GLU A 273 12.69 4.21 -23.25
C GLU A 273 12.85 2.72 -23.58
N SER A 274 12.38 1.85 -22.70
CA SER A 274 12.45 0.39 -22.89
C SER A 274 11.22 -0.20 -23.59
N LEU A 275 10.05 0.41 -23.42
CA LEU A 275 8.75 -0.08 -23.93
C LEU A 275 8.03 1.01 -24.75
N PRO A 276 8.58 1.44 -25.89
CA PRO A 276 8.01 2.52 -26.71
C PRO A 276 6.60 2.18 -27.20
N GLY A 277 5.71 3.18 -27.29
CA GLY A 277 4.32 2.99 -27.71
C GLY A 277 3.40 2.43 -26.61
N SER A 278 3.92 2.15 -25.42
CA SER A 278 3.12 1.61 -24.32
C SER A 278 2.10 2.61 -23.77
N LYS A 279 1.04 2.08 -23.19
CA LYS A 279 0.03 2.86 -22.48
C LYS A 279 0.51 3.22 -21.09
N ILE A 280 0.28 4.46 -20.66
CA ILE A 280 0.60 4.91 -19.31
C ILE A 280 -0.67 5.46 -18.67
N VAL A 281 -1.04 4.92 -17.50
CA VAL A 281 -2.26 5.36 -16.79
C VAL A 281 -1.90 6.41 -15.74
N PHE A 282 -2.68 7.49 -15.64
CA PHE A 282 -2.52 8.45 -14.56
C PHE A 282 -3.85 9.09 -14.16
N ASN A 283 -3.96 9.59 -12.93
CA ASN A 283 -5.24 10.15 -12.48
C ASN A 283 -5.49 11.59 -12.96
N THR A 284 -6.77 11.99 -12.94
CA THR A 284 -7.26 13.32 -13.33
C THR A 284 -6.71 14.49 -12.50
N LEU A 285 -6.00 14.24 -11.40
CA LEU A 285 -5.41 15.29 -10.56
C LEU A 285 -3.99 15.67 -10.98
N CYS A 286 -3.30 14.81 -11.72
CA CYS A 286 -1.99 15.15 -12.25
C CYS A 286 -2.07 16.35 -13.19
N SER A 287 -1.02 17.18 -13.22
CA SER A 287 -0.95 18.28 -14.16
C SER A 287 -0.86 17.80 -15.61
N LYS A 288 -1.15 18.70 -16.55
CA LYS A 288 -1.05 18.45 -18.00
C LYS A 288 0.34 17.98 -18.45
N GLN A 289 1.39 18.24 -17.65
CA GLN A 289 2.76 17.84 -17.93
C GLN A 289 2.87 16.32 -18.13
N VAL A 290 2.13 15.53 -17.34
CA VAL A 290 2.18 14.07 -17.44
C VAL A 290 1.76 13.59 -18.82
N ASP A 291 0.64 14.09 -19.34
CA ASP A 291 0.16 13.78 -20.69
C ASP A 291 1.16 14.23 -21.76
N GLU A 292 1.68 15.46 -21.64
CA GLU A 292 2.67 16.01 -22.58
C GLU A 292 3.95 15.16 -22.61
N VAL A 293 4.52 14.79 -21.46
CA VAL A 293 5.74 13.99 -21.35
C VAL A 293 5.54 12.57 -21.89
N ILE A 294 4.42 11.92 -21.57
CA ILE A 294 4.11 10.57 -22.09
C ILE A 294 4.08 10.60 -23.62
N ARG A 295 3.38 11.56 -24.23
CA ARG A 295 3.27 11.67 -25.69
C ARG A 295 4.60 12.00 -26.35
N LEU A 296 5.38 12.93 -25.77
CA LEU A 296 6.70 13.28 -26.27
C LEU A 296 7.70 12.12 -26.16
N SER A 297 7.53 11.25 -25.16
CA SER A 297 8.30 10.02 -24.98
C SER A 297 7.77 8.85 -25.82
N GLY A 298 6.80 9.09 -26.73
CA GLY A 298 6.28 8.10 -27.66
C GLY A 298 5.27 7.11 -27.08
N GLY A 299 4.68 7.41 -25.91
CA GLY A 299 3.64 6.59 -25.26
C GLY A 299 2.21 7.04 -25.54
N GLU A 300 1.25 6.20 -25.11
CA GLU A 300 -0.18 6.49 -25.12
C GLU A 300 -0.66 6.88 -23.71
N ALA A 301 -0.98 8.16 -23.52
CA ALA A 301 -1.47 8.69 -22.25
C ALA A 301 -2.94 8.32 -21.99
N ILE A 302 -3.21 7.67 -20.84
CA ILE A 302 -4.56 7.29 -20.39
C ILE A 302 -4.87 7.95 -19.06
N MET A 303 -5.60 9.06 -19.11
CA MET A 303 -6.13 9.70 -17.92
C MET A 303 -7.33 8.89 -17.35
N TRP A 304 -7.34 8.66 -16.05
CA TRP A 304 -8.38 7.88 -15.37
C TRP A 304 -8.81 8.47 -14.02
N MET A 305 -9.89 7.97 -13.44
CA MET A 305 -10.41 8.49 -12.17
C MET A 305 -9.47 8.21 -10.99
N THR A 306 -9.48 9.12 -10.00
CA THR A 306 -8.68 9.01 -8.77
C THR A 306 -9.14 7.86 -7.88
N GLY A 307 -8.17 7.17 -7.28
CA GLY A 307 -8.38 6.10 -6.30
C GLY A 307 -7.48 4.92 -6.62
N HIS A 308 -6.72 4.46 -5.62
CA HIS A 308 -5.61 3.54 -5.84
C HIS A 308 -6.02 2.23 -6.53
N SER A 309 -7.11 1.61 -6.07
CA SER A 309 -7.65 0.39 -6.69
C SER A 309 -8.20 0.64 -8.11
N PHE A 310 -8.72 1.83 -8.41
CA PHE A 310 -9.25 2.16 -9.75
C PHE A 310 -8.12 2.33 -10.77
N ILE A 311 -7.02 2.98 -10.39
CA ILE A 311 -5.82 3.07 -11.25
C ILE A 311 -5.23 1.69 -11.46
N LYS A 312 -5.03 0.92 -10.38
CA LYS A 312 -4.50 -0.45 -10.47
C LYS A 312 -5.34 -1.34 -11.38
N SER A 313 -6.67 -1.26 -11.27
CA SER A 313 -7.60 -1.96 -12.16
C SER A 313 -7.45 -1.50 -13.61
N LYS A 314 -7.29 -0.20 -13.85
CA LYS A 314 -7.17 0.34 -15.21
C LYS A 314 -5.84 -0.04 -15.85
N VAL A 315 -4.74 -0.01 -15.11
CA VAL A 315 -3.42 -0.48 -15.54
C VAL A 315 -3.52 -1.91 -16.06
N ARG A 316 -4.20 -2.81 -15.34
CA ARG A 316 -4.43 -4.18 -15.81
C ARG A 316 -5.35 -4.25 -17.03
N GLU A 317 -6.48 -3.55 -17.00
CA GLU A 317 -7.46 -3.56 -18.10
C GLU A 317 -6.81 -3.13 -19.43
N THR A 318 -5.91 -2.15 -19.38
CA THR A 318 -5.25 -1.60 -20.56
C THR A 318 -3.96 -2.34 -20.93
N GLY A 319 -3.44 -3.20 -20.05
CA GLY A 319 -2.13 -3.81 -20.18
C GLY A 319 -0.99 -2.79 -20.10
N ALA A 320 -1.19 -1.69 -19.36
CA ALA A 320 -0.18 -0.66 -19.19
C ALA A 320 0.98 -1.20 -18.32
N PRO A 321 2.25 -0.95 -18.68
CA PRO A 321 3.39 -1.23 -17.81
C PRO A 321 3.46 -0.35 -16.56
N PHE A 322 2.71 0.76 -16.53
CA PHE A 322 2.80 1.73 -15.45
C PHE A 322 1.48 2.47 -15.19
N GLY A 323 1.25 2.78 -13.91
CA GLY A 323 0.26 3.76 -13.49
C GLY A 323 0.78 4.69 -12.38
N GLY A 324 0.27 5.92 -12.33
CA GLY A 324 0.63 6.87 -11.27
C GLY A 324 -0.51 7.79 -10.82
N GLU A 325 -0.43 8.25 -9.58
CA GLU A 325 -1.38 9.22 -9.02
C GLU A 325 -0.67 10.41 -8.37
N LEU A 326 -1.30 11.59 -8.44
CA LEU A 326 -0.82 12.77 -7.70
C LEU A 326 -0.70 12.52 -6.19
N SER A 327 -1.48 11.59 -5.63
CA SER A 327 -1.40 11.21 -4.22
C SER A 327 -0.08 10.51 -3.84
N GLY A 328 0.72 10.08 -4.81
CA GLY A 328 2.01 9.42 -4.58
C GLY A 328 1.98 7.90 -4.63
N HIS A 329 0.88 7.32 -5.14
CA HIS A 329 0.85 5.89 -5.47
C HIS A 329 1.38 5.68 -6.89
N PHE A 330 2.26 4.69 -7.04
CA PHE A 330 2.86 4.31 -8.32
C PHE A 330 2.80 2.78 -8.48
N TYR A 331 2.41 2.33 -9.67
CA TYR A 331 2.12 0.92 -9.98
C TYR A 331 3.06 0.47 -11.10
N PHE A 332 4.11 -0.26 -10.75
CA PHE A 332 5.12 -0.75 -11.69
C PHE A 332 4.78 -2.18 -12.12
N VAL A 333 4.52 -2.39 -13.42
CA VAL A 333 4.13 -3.69 -14.01
C VAL A 333 5.12 -4.10 -15.11
N ASP A 334 5.98 -3.19 -15.57
CA ASP A 334 7.07 -3.47 -16.52
C ASP A 334 8.06 -4.49 -15.95
N ASN A 335 8.44 -4.34 -14.69
CA ASN A 335 9.44 -5.15 -14.03
C ASN A 335 9.04 -5.56 -12.60
N PHE A 336 7.81 -5.27 -12.16
CA PHE A 336 7.34 -5.56 -10.80
C PHE A 336 5.87 -6.05 -10.78
N TYR A 337 5.33 -6.28 -9.59
CA TYR A 337 4.04 -6.96 -9.39
C TYR A 337 2.80 -6.06 -9.51
N GLY A 338 2.97 -4.77 -9.83
CA GLY A 338 1.89 -3.79 -9.93
C GLY A 338 1.47 -3.14 -8.63
#